data_AF-A0A8T5RGS1-F1
#
_entry.id   AF-A0A8T5RGS1-F1
#
_cell.length_a   1.000
_cell.length_b   1.000
_cell.length_c   1.000
_cell.angle_alpha   90.00
_cell.angle_beta   90.00
_cell.angle_gamma   90.00
#
_symmetry.space_group_name_H-M   'P 1'
#
loop_
_entity.id
_entity.type
_entity.pdbx_description
1 polymer ?
#
loop_
_entity_poly.entity_id
_entity_poly.type
_entity_poly.pdbx_seq_one_letter_code
_entity_poly.pdbx_strand_id
1 'polypeptide(L)'
;MIDKNFLKNWLNILAYNKKSNESLEQMVGSEVVRIPLTPIKTDTRFLYNLFRYIYPEIINDQQNILDIIISNDEKKIVDLILYETNKPGVHESYRKLNSNLIKTRKFSIDNIEESLFYVQKKILKKEELRISHIRVFKVEFIDYLNNYLKNIKDLSFNDFLLSFLSLIEKSIRDRLLFIIPKPNIINFLEEFLQFFNEFHLSGFLHLFGNYLFGKNYLIVFYSKRFSFIVEVNNSNKSKKYNNEIKIYHPEDLGINFKDTDKNKILKSIHSKFKKSHIFLFKQEQILTVLNELFEFEIPLRKDKLRLFFQKILYQFRSFETNWFKYPRPKIYGTLRRFLIRLLGFNYNLKKLSHWAIPELFFKLDLFFGMNNRIIIIITDFRRNGKSEYDNNIGILLESENNSIVNCQRISREDLGKQFNKDQLEYLHNNLSEKYGYINAIIKIDN
;
A
#
# COMPACT_ATOMS: atom_id res chain seq x y z
N MET A 1 -27.32 3.20 4.26
CA MET A 1 -27.06 3.72 5.63
C MET A 1 -25.81 3.03 6.15
N ILE A 2 -24.82 3.77 6.67
CA ILE A 2 -23.51 3.21 7.08
C ILE A 2 -23.64 2.32 8.33
N ASP A 3 -22.83 1.27 8.43
CA ASP A 3 -22.76 0.37 9.59
C ASP A 3 -22.68 1.12 10.92
N LYS A 4 -23.53 0.72 11.89
CA LYS A 4 -23.67 1.42 13.18
C LYS A 4 -22.41 1.34 14.03
N ASN A 5 -21.66 0.23 13.97
CA ASN A 5 -20.43 0.08 14.74
C ASN A 5 -19.33 0.97 14.18
N PHE A 6 -19.22 1.05 12.86
CA PHE A 6 -18.31 1.97 12.19
C PHE A 6 -18.65 3.42 12.55
N LEU A 7 -19.91 3.83 12.46
CA LEU A 7 -20.33 5.19 12.80
C LEU A 7 -20.01 5.54 14.25
N LYS A 8 -20.29 4.64 15.20
CA LYS A 8 -19.94 4.84 16.61
C LYS A 8 -18.42 5.01 16.81
N ASN A 9 -17.62 4.16 16.17
CA ASN A 9 -16.16 4.28 16.22
C ASN A 9 -15.67 5.60 15.63
N TRP A 10 -16.25 6.02 14.50
CA TRP A 10 -15.93 7.30 13.87
C TRP A 10 -16.28 8.49 14.75
N LEU A 11 -17.44 8.48 15.40
CA LEU A 11 -17.85 9.51 16.35
C LEU A 11 -16.88 9.65 17.54
N ASN A 12 -16.37 8.54 18.07
CA ASN A 12 -15.36 8.58 19.14
C ASN A 12 -14.06 9.24 18.66
N ILE A 13 -13.63 8.95 17.42
CA ILE A 13 -12.45 9.58 16.81
C ILE A 13 -12.66 11.10 16.68
N LEU A 14 -13.80 11.54 16.16
CA LEU A 14 -14.11 12.97 16.01
C LEU A 14 -14.16 13.69 17.36
N ALA A 15 -14.81 13.07 18.36
CA ALA A 15 -14.88 13.63 19.71
C ALA A 15 -13.49 13.83 20.33
N TYR A 16 -12.57 12.89 20.12
CA TYR A 16 -11.18 13.02 20.55
C TYR A 16 -10.44 14.13 19.79
N ASN A 17 -10.59 14.18 18.46
CA ASN A 17 -9.95 15.18 17.61
C ASN A 17 -10.34 16.60 18.00
N LYS A 18 -11.64 16.83 18.25
CA LYS A 18 -12.17 18.12 18.71
C LYS A 18 -11.53 18.57 20.02
N LYS A 19 -11.54 17.71 21.06
CA LYS A 19 -10.92 18.01 22.36
C LYS A 19 -9.41 18.29 22.26
N SER A 20 -8.71 17.52 21.43
CA SER A 20 -7.25 17.64 21.26
C SER A 20 -6.83 18.92 20.53
N ASN A 21 -7.74 19.55 19.78
CA ASN A 21 -7.49 20.84 19.16
C ASN A 21 -7.85 22.03 20.07
N GLU A 22 -8.81 21.86 20.98
CA GLU A 22 -9.20 22.87 21.97
C GLU A 22 -8.17 23.03 23.11
N SER A 23 -7.41 21.97 23.44
CA SER A 23 -6.35 22.05 24.46
C SER A 23 -5.06 21.35 23.99
N LEU A 24 -4.06 22.14 23.60
CA LEU A 24 -2.75 21.63 23.13
C LEU A 24 -1.96 20.86 24.20
N GLU A 25 -2.33 21.02 25.47
CA GLU A 25 -1.51 20.56 26.62
C GLU A 25 -2.06 19.34 27.38
N GLN A 26 -3.26 18.83 27.06
CA GLN A 26 -3.82 17.68 27.76
C GLN A 26 -4.37 16.63 26.79
N MET A 27 -3.49 15.83 26.19
CA MET A 27 -3.84 14.51 25.65
C MET A 27 -4.13 13.52 26.80
N VAL A 28 -4.99 13.90 27.75
CA VAL A 28 -5.31 13.09 28.94
C VAL A 28 -6.52 12.22 28.62
N GLY A 29 -6.27 10.91 28.55
CA GLY A 29 -7.28 9.89 28.26
C GLY A 29 -7.27 9.47 26.80
N SER A 30 -6.66 8.33 26.51
CA SER A 30 -6.66 7.74 25.18
C SER A 30 -7.68 6.59 25.12
N GLU A 31 -8.80 6.80 24.43
CA GLU A 31 -9.75 5.72 24.18
C GLU A 31 -9.20 4.75 23.14
N VAL A 32 -9.48 3.45 23.33
CA VAL A 32 -9.18 2.43 22.33
C VAL A 32 -10.25 2.46 21.25
N VAL A 33 -9.83 2.78 20.04
CA VAL A 33 -10.65 2.83 18.84
C VAL A 33 -10.06 1.93 17.78
N ARG A 34 -10.83 1.67 16.73
CA ARG A 34 -10.39 0.93 15.56
C ARG A 34 -9.91 1.91 14.49
N ILE A 35 -8.80 1.59 13.83
CA ILE A 35 -8.38 2.30 12.62
C ILE A 35 -9.46 2.08 11.54
N PRO A 36 -10.06 3.14 10.97
CA PRO A 36 -11.16 3.02 10.01
C PRO A 36 -10.86 2.00 8.91
N LEU A 37 -11.86 1.18 8.58
CA LEU A 37 -11.77 0.12 7.57
C LEU A 37 -10.71 -0.95 7.85
N THR A 38 -10.27 -1.16 9.10
CA THR A 38 -9.36 -2.27 9.46
C THR A 38 -9.82 -3.00 10.72
N PRO A 39 -9.38 -4.24 11.00
CA PRO A 39 -9.62 -4.90 12.29
C PRO A 39 -8.79 -4.29 13.44
N ILE A 40 -7.78 -3.47 13.13
CA ILE A 40 -6.72 -3.06 14.07
C ILE A 40 -7.26 -2.06 15.08
N LYS A 41 -7.07 -2.36 16.37
CA LYS A 41 -7.36 -1.45 17.48
C LYS A 41 -6.10 -0.72 17.90
N THR A 42 -6.26 0.56 18.22
CA THR A 42 -5.20 1.45 18.66
C THR A 42 -5.80 2.55 19.52
N ASP A 43 -4.98 3.36 20.15
CA ASP A 43 -5.45 4.51 20.88
C ASP A 43 -5.76 5.70 19.95
N THR A 44 -6.68 6.55 20.37
CA THR A 44 -7.11 7.75 19.63
C THR A 44 -5.97 8.74 19.36
N ARG A 45 -4.98 8.85 20.26
CA ARG A 45 -3.78 9.69 20.07
C ARG A 45 -2.94 9.22 18.88
N PHE A 46 -2.82 7.91 18.66
CA PHE A 46 -2.17 7.35 17.47
C PHE A 46 -2.89 7.79 16.20
N LEU A 47 -4.21 7.62 16.14
CA LEU A 47 -4.99 8.00 14.96
C LEU A 47 -4.94 9.50 14.69
N TYR A 48 -5.02 10.33 15.72
CA TYR A 48 -4.89 11.77 15.58
C TYR A 48 -3.55 12.15 14.92
N ASN A 49 -2.44 11.57 15.39
CA ASN A 49 -1.12 11.85 14.82
C ASN A 49 -0.92 11.24 13.43
N LEU A 50 -1.50 10.06 13.17
CA LEU A 50 -1.52 9.44 11.84
C LEU A 50 -2.22 10.35 10.84
N PHE A 51 -3.41 10.85 11.18
CA PHE A 51 -4.20 11.76 10.36
C PHE A 51 -3.57 13.14 10.19
N ARG A 52 -2.84 13.62 11.19
CA ARG A 52 -2.17 14.93 11.11
C ARG A 52 -0.89 14.91 10.29
N TYR A 53 -0.10 13.83 10.36
CA TYR A 53 1.27 13.83 9.83
C TYR A 53 1.55 12.87 8.68
N ILE A 54 0.73 11.83 8.50
CA ILE A 54 0.94 10.83 7.43
C ILE A 54 -0.14 10.93 6.37
N TYR A 55 -1.40 10.96 6.80
CA TYR A 55 -2.54 10.96 5.88
C TYR A 55 -2.53 12.11 4.84
N PRO A 56 -2.22 13.37 5.21
CA PRO A 56 -2.25 14.48 4.25
C PRO A 56 -1.14 14.38 3.20
N GLU A 57 -0.02 13.72 3.51
CA GLU A 57 1.07 13.49 2.56
C GLU A 57 0.68 12.49 1.45
N ILE A 58 -0.36 11.67 1.68
CA ILE A 58 -0.80 10.60 0.77
C ILE A 58 -2.08 11.00 0.01
N ILE A 59 -3.07 11.55 0.71
CA ILE A 59 -4.38 11.89 0.14
C ILE A 59 -4.51 13.38 -0.23
N ASN A 60 -3.60 14.23 0.28
CA ASN A 60 -3.62 15.69 0.11
C ASN A 60 -4.80 16.41 0.79
N ASP A 61 -5.41 15.84 1.82
CA ASP A 61 -6.53 16.47 2.53
C ASP A 61 -6.10 17.68 3.39
N GLN A 62 -6.10 18.88 2.77
CA GLN A 62 -5.61 20.11 3.40
C GLN A 62 -6.67 20.88 4.24
N GLN A 63 -7.96 20.77 3.92
CA GLN A 63 -9.05 21.53 4.57
C GLN A 63 -10.33 20.71 4.72
N ASN A 64 -11.48 21.37 4.91
CA ASN A 64 -12.81 20.75 4.98
C ASN A 64 -13.08 19.88 3.74
N ILE A 65 -13.87 18.83 3.93
CA ILE A 65 -14.20 17.84 2.92
C ILE A 65 -15.71 17.71 2.79
N LEU A 66 -16.21 17.62 1.57
CA LEU A 66 -17.61 17.33 1.30
C LEU A 66 -17.76 15.92 0.71
N ASP A 67 -18.52 15.07 1.39
CA ASP A 67 -19.01 13.82 0.82
C ASP A 67 -20.35 14.03 0.14
N ILE A 68 -20.44 13.58 -1.11
CA ILE A 68 -21.66 13.59 -1.91
C ILE A 68 -22.05 12.14 -2.19
N ILE A 69 -23.19 11.70 -1.67
CA ILE A 69 -23.73 10.38 -1.98
C ILE A 69 -24.74 10.54 -3.10
N ILE A 70 -24.55 9.83 -4.21
CA ILE A 70 -25.40 9.88 -5.40
C ILE A 70 -26.03 8.53 -5.71
N SER A 71 -27.18 8.55 -6.39
CA SER A 71 -27.78 7.34 -6.95
C SER A 71 -26.87 6.69 -7.98
N ASN A 72 -27.03 5.38 -8.21
CA ASN A 72 -26.18 4.63 -9.15
C ASN A 72 -26.34 5.10 -10.60
N ASP A 73 -27.52 5.62 -10.95
CA ASP A 73 -27.80 6.26 -12.25
C ASP A 73 -27.34 7.73 -12.32
N GLU A 74 -26.74 8.25 -11.24
CA GLU A 74 -26.15 9.59 -11.11
C GLU A 74 -27.18 10.73 -11.19
N LYS A 75 -28.48 10.42 -11.25
CA LYS A 75 -29.55 11.42 -11.43
C LYS A 75 -29.94 12.14 -10.14
N LYS A 76 -29.64 11.57 -8.97
CA LYS A 76 -30.07 12.09 -7.66
C LYS A 76 -28.92 12.17 -6.66
N ILE A 77 -28.82 13.30 -5.97
CA ILE A 77 -28.04 13.42 -4.74
C ILE A 77 -28.89 12.92 -3.58
N VAL A 78 -28.39 11.90 -2.89
CA VAL A 78 -29.04 11.21 -1.79
C VAL A 78 -28.72 11.90 -0.47
N ASP A 79 -27.45 12.19 -0.23
CA ASP A 79 -26.96 12.77 1.02
C ASP A 79 -25.76 13.69 0.73
N LEU A 80 -25.62 14.74 1.55
CA LEU A 80 -24.48 15.63 1.56
C LEU A 80 -23.92 15.70 2.98
N ILE A 81 -22.64 15.43 3.15
CA ILE A 81 -22.00 15.40 4.47
C ILE A 81 -20.75 16.27 4.42
N LEU A 82 -20.75 17.35 5.20
CA LEU A 82 -19.60 18.25 5.33
C LEU A 82 -18.80 17.87 6.57
N TYR A 83 -17.50 17.62 6.39
CA TYR A 83 -16.52 17.39 7.44
C TYR A 83 -15.70 18.65 7.66
N GLU A 84 -15.67 19.10 8.91
CA GLU A 84 -14.92 20.29 9.31
C GLU A 84 -13.55 19.88 9.84
N THR A 85 -12.54 20.61 9.39
CA THR A 85 -11.12 20.28 9.55
C THR A 85 -10.36 21.55 9.95
N ASN A 86 -9.82 21.60 11.17
CA ASN A 86 -8.97 22.71 11.61
C ASN A 86 -7.48 22.51 11.29
N LYS A 87 -7.04 21.24 11.18
CA LYS A 87 -5.67 20.86 10.78
C LYS A 87 -5.75 19.86 9.64
N PRO A 88 -4.86 19.92 8.63
CA PRO A 88 -4.85 18.96 7.53
C PRO A 88 -5.02 17.51 8.00
N GLY A 89 -5.95 16.80 7.36
CA GLY A 89 -6.34 15.41 7.67
C GLY A 89 -7.09 15.16 8.97
N VAL A 90 -7.24 16.13 9.88
CA VAL A 90 -7.89 15.94 11.20
C VAL A 90 -9.30 16.53 11.21
N HIS A 91 -10.30 15.67 11.03
CA HIS A 91 -11.71 16.05 11.14
C HIS A 91 -12.16 16.17 12.60
N GLU A 92 -12.88 17.25 12.93
CA GLU A 92 -13.40 17.50 14.28
C GLU A 92 -14.89 17.23 14.41
N SER A 93 -15.62 17.49 13.33
CA SER A 93 -17.07 17.38 13.29
C SER A 93 -17.51 16.97 11.90
N TYR A 94 -18.76 16.51 11.80
CA TYR A 94 -19.45 16.44 10.53
C TYR A 94 -20.88 16.93 10.70
N ARG A 95 -21.45 17.47 9.63
CA ARG A 95 -22.86 17.83 9.55
C ARG A 95 -23.48 17.39 8.24
N LYS A 96 -24.74 16.95 8.30
CA LYS A 96 -25.54 16.70 7.11
C LYS A 96 -26.06 18.02 6.57
N LEU A 97 -25.83 18.26 5.28
CA LEU A 97 -26.40 19.40 4.56
C LEU A 97 -27.69 18.98 3.86
N ASN A 98 -28.52 19.96 3.52
CA ASN A 98 -29.71 19.71 2.71
C ASN A 98 -29.28 19.19 1.33
N SER A 99 -29.72 17.99 0.94
CA SER A 99 -29.37 17.35 -0.33
C SER A 99 -29.74 18.18 -1.57
N ASN A 100 -30.72 19.09 -1.45
CA ASN A 100 -31.12 20.02 -2.52
C ASN A 100 -30.16 21.22 -2.70
N LEU A 101 -29.15 21.36 -1.83
CA LEU A 101 -28.15 22.44 -1.90
C LEU A 101 -27.37 22.38 -3.23
N ILE A 102 -27.08 21.17 -3.69
CA ILE A 102 -26.40 20.87 -4.96
C ILE A 102 -27.46 20.25 -5.88
N LYS A 103 -27.51 20.69 -7.14
CA LYS A 103 -28.48 20.20 -8.13
C LYS A 103 -27.77 19.26 -9.08
N THR A 104 -28.25 18.02 -9.21
CA THR A 104 -27.65 17.00 -10.07
C THR A 104 -27.53 17.40 -11.54
N ARG A 105 -28.48 18.17 -12.07
CA ARG A 105 -28.38 18.70 -13.45
C ARG A 105 -27.15 19.59 -13.70
N LYS A 106 -26.51 20.10 -12.65
CA LYS A 106 -25.31 20.97 -12.72
C LYS A 106 -24.06 20.29 -12.15
N PHE A 107 -24.17 19.02 -11.80
CA PHE A 107 -23.09 18.22 -11.24
C PHE A 107 -22.89 17.03 -12.17
N SER A 108 -21.79 17.01 -12.89
CA SER A 108 -21.43 15.94 -13.81
C SER A 108 -20.11 15.32 -13.39
N ILE A 109 -20.09 14.00 -13.25
CA ILE A 109 -18.86 13.24 -13.00
C ILE A 109 -17.94 13.29 -14.23
N ASP A 110 -18.50 13.45 -15.43
CA ASP A 110 -17.70 13.57 -16.66
C ASP A 110 -17.05 14.96 -16.78
N ASN A 111 -17.58 15.98 -16.08
CA ASN A 111 -17.02 17.33 -16.04
C ASN A 111 -16.75 17.77 -14.59
N ILE A 112 -15.82 17.06 -13.97
CA ILE A 112 -15.50 17.15 -12.54
C ILE A 112 -14.96 18.51 -12.11
N GLU A 113 -14.18 19.20 -12.95
CA GLU A 113 -13.59 20.51 -12.60
C GLU A 113 -14.66 21.61 -12.49
N GLU A 114 -15.57 21.68 -13.47
CA GLU A 114 -16.71 22.60 -13.40
C GLU A 114 -17.62 22.27 -12.22
N SER A 115 -17.82 20.98 -11.95
CA SER A 115 -18.60 20.49 -10.81
C SER A 115 -17.96 20.89 -9.48
N LEU A 116 -16.63 20.82 -9.35
CA LEU A 116 -15.88 21.27 -8.18
C LEU A 116 -16.10 22.76 -7.93
N PHE A 117 -15.92 23.61 -8.96
CA PHE A 117 -16.11 25.04 -8.83
C PHE A 117 -17.55 25.41 -8.43
N TYR A 118 -18.53 24.75 -9.06
CA TYR A 118 -19.94 24.94 -8.74
C TYR A 118 -20.23 24.59 -7.27
N VAL A 119 -19.76 23.42 -6.82
CA VAL A 119 -19.98 22.95 -5.44
C VAL A 119 -19.27 23.86 -4.44
N GLN A 120 -18.00 24.20 -4.67
CA GLN A 120 -17.24 25.11 -3.80
C GLN A 120 -17.95 26.45 -3.64
N LYS A 121 -18.43 27.06 -4.74
CA LYS A 121 -19.17 28.33 -4.71
C LYS A 121 -20.47 28.21 -3.91
N LYS A 122 -21.16 27.08 -4.00
CA LYS A 122 -22.39 26.82 -3.25
C LYS A 122 -22.16 26.63 -1.76
N ILE A 123 -21.17 25.83 -1.39
CA ILE A 123 -20.79 25.61 0.01
C ILE A 123 -20.31 26.94 0.62
N LEU A 124 -19.41 27.66 -0.04
CA LEU A 124 -18.90 28.94 0.48
C LEU A 124 -20.02 29.95 0.71
N LYS A 125 -21.01 30.05 -0.19
CA LYS A 125 -22.11 31.00 -0.04
C LYS A 125 -23.10 30.66 1.08
N LYS A 126 -23.27 29.38 1.41
CA LYS A 126 -24.30 28.91 2.35
C LYS A 126 -23.76 28.54 3.72
N GLU A 127 -22.55 27.99 3.73
CA GLU A 127 -21.90 27.45 4.91
C GLU A 127 -20.72 28.31 5.37
N GLU A 128 -20.31 29.33 4.57
CA GLU A 128 -19.16 30.20 4.81
C GLU A 128 -17.82 29.46 5.00
N LEU A 129 -17.75 28.23 4.48
CA LEU A 129 -16.58 27.36 4.57
C LEU A 129 -16.02 27.09 3.18
N ARG A 130 -14.69 27.05 3.10
CA ARG A 130 -13.97 26.53 1.94
C ARG A 130 -13.76 25.03 2.11
N ILE A 131 -13.96 24.28 1.03
CA ILE A 131 -13.64 22.86 0.96
C ILE A 131 -12.42 22.68 0.06
N SER A 132 -11.53 21.78 0.45
CA SER A 132 -10.39 21.39 -0.36
C SER A 132 -10.69 20.17 -1.24
N HIS A 133 -11.53 19.27 -0.72
CA HIS A 133 -11.83 18.00 -1.39
C HIS A 133 -13.33 17.74 -1.46
N ILE A 134 -13.74 17.10 -2.55
CA ILE A 134 -15.05 16.48 -2.71
C ILE A 134 -14.82 14.99 -2.91
N ARG A 135 -15.56 14.17 -2.14
CA ARG A 135 -15.61 12.73 -2.34
C ARG A 135 -17.01 12.36 -2.78
N VAL A 136 -17.13 11.67 -3.90
CA VAL A 136 -18.41 11.27 -4.48
C VAL A 136 -18.53 9.77 -4.36
N PHE A 137 -19.61 9.31 -3.73
CA PHE A 137 -19.89 7.90 -3.49
C PHE A 137 -21.19 7.53 -4.19
N LYS A 138 -21.16 6.50 -5.03
CA LYS A 138 -22.41 5.85 -5.47
C LYS A 138 -23.04 5.11 -4.30
N VAL A 139 -24.37 5.04 -4.24
CA VAL A 139 -25.08 4.27 -3.20
C VAL A 139 -24.59 2.82 -3.15
N GLU A 140 -24.32 2.23 -4.31
CA GLU A 140 -23.75 0.89 -4.41
C GLU A 140 -22.42 0.74 -3.66
N PHE A 141 -21.54 1.75 -3.68
CA PHE A 141 -20.31 1.73 -2.87
C PHE A 141 -20.61 1.58 -1.39
N ILE A 142 -21.60 2.33 -0.89
CA ILE A 142 -21.99 2.32 0.52
C ILE A 142 -22.50 0.92 0.92
N ASP A 143 -23.24 0.25 0.03
CA ASP A 143 -23.72 -1.10 0.28
C ASP A 143 -22.59 -2.12 0.32
N TYR A 144 -21.61 -2.04 -0.60
CA TYR A 144 -20.41 -2.88 -0.52
C TYR A 144 -19.59 -2.61 0.74
N LEU A 145 -19.39 -1.34 1.08
CA LEU A 145 -18.65 -0.92 2.27
C LEU A 145 -19.31 -1.48 3.54
N ASN A 146 -20.64 -1.42 3.62
CA ASN A 146 -21.38 -2.00 4.73
C ASN A 146 -21.20 -3.51 4.84
N ASN A 147 -21.25 -4.22 3.71
CA ASN A 147 -21.03 -5.66 3.71
C ASN A 147 -19.61 -6.02 4.16
N TYR A 148 -18.61 -5.26 3.71
CA TYR A 148 -17.23 -5.36 4.18
C TYR A 148 -17.10 -5.12 5.70
N LEU A 149 -17.79 -4.09 6.22
CA LEU A 149 -17.71 -3.70 7.63
C LEU A 149 -18.38 -4.69 8.59
N LYS A 150 -19.42 -5.43 8.16
CA LYS A 150 -20.15 -6.39 9.02
C LYS A 150 -19.23 -7.39 9.70
N ASN A 151 -18.26 -7.93 8.96
CA ASN A 151 -17.41 -9.03 9.44
C ASN A 151 -15.99 -8.60 9.78
N ILE A 152 -15.63 -7.33 9.58
CA ILE A 152 -14.24 -6.87 9.71
C ILE A 152 -13.62 -7.11 11.10
N LYS A 153 -14.46 -7.22 12.14
CA LYS A 153 -13.98 -7.42 13.52
C LYS A 153 -13.30 -8.78 13.71
N ASP A 154 -13.77 -9.78 12.98
CA ASP A 154 -13.45 -11.18 13.19
C ASP A 154 -12.51 -11.72 12.10
N LEU A 155 -12.17 -10.89 11.12
CA LEU A 155 -11.22 -11.25 10.07
C LEU A 155 -9.81 -11.36 10.62
N SER A 156 -9.10 -12.42 10.20
CA SER A 156 -7.65 -12.46 10.33
C SER A 156 -7.04 -11.28 9.55
N PHE A 157 -5.84 -10.83 9.93
CA PHE A 157 -5.20 -9.72 9.23
C PHE A 157 -5.00 -9.99 7.72
N ASN A 158 -4.69 -11.23 7.35
CA ASN A 158 -4.53 -11.61 5.94
C ASN A 158 -5.86 -11.59 5.19
N ASP A 159 -6.93 -12.15 5.77
CA ASP A 159 -8.27 -12.11 5.16
C ASP A 159 -8.79 -10.67 5.06
N PHE A 160 -8.49 -9.84 6.05
CA PHE A 160 -8.73 -8.40 6.03
C PHE A 160 -8.05 -7.74 4.82
N LEU A 161 -6.74 -7.95 4.64
CA LEU A 161 -5.99 -7.32 3.54
C LEU A 161 -6.53 -7.75 2.17
N LEU A 162 -6.80 -9.04 1.97
CA LEU A 162 -7.39 -9.55 0.72
C LEU A 162 -8.76 -8.91 0.44
N SER A 163 -9.60 -8.86 1.47
CA SER A 163 -10.94 -8.27 1.35
C SER A 163 -10.88 -6.75 1.12
N PHE A 164 -9.93 -6.06 1.74
CA PHE A 164 -9.72 -4.62 1.58
C PHE A 164 -9.20 -4.27 0.17
N LEU A 165 -8.24 -5.03 -0.33
CA LEU A 165 -7.74 -4.86 -1.70
C LEU A 165 -8.82 -5.14 -2.74
N SER A 166 -9.66 -6.16 -2.53
CA SER A 166 -10.81 -6.42 -3.39
C SER A 166 -11.83 -5.28 -3.37
N LEU A 167 -12.08 -4.68 -2.20
CA LEU A 167 -12.94 -3.50 -2.08
C LEU A 167 -12.39 -2.31 -2.86
N ILE A 168 -11.09 -2.03 -2.73
CA ILE A 168 -10.41 -0.96 -3.48
C ILE A 168 -10.51 -1.21 -4.98
N GLU A 169 -10.11 -2.40 -5.43
CA GLU A 169 -10.13 -2.77 -6.84
C GLU A 169 -11.52 -2.62 -7.44
N LYS A 170 -12.55 -3.14 -6.76
CA LYS A 170 -13.94 -2.99 -7.19
C LYS A 170 -14.38 -1.53 -7.24
N SER A 171 -14.04 -0.74 -6.22
CA SER A 171 -14.42 0.67 -6.17
C SER A 171 -13.88 1.48 -7.35
N ILE A 172 -12.68 1.12 -7.82
CA ILE A 172 -12.00 1.75 -8.94
C ILE A 172 -12.57 1.24 -10.26
N ARG A 173 -12.61 -0.09 -10.48
CA ARG A 173 -13.05 -0.71 -11.74
C ARG A 173 -14.50 -0.34 -12.07
N ASP A 174 -15.38 -0.38 -11.07
CA ASP A 174 -16.81 -0.09 -11.22
C ASP A 174 -17.12 1.42 -11.09
N ARG A 175 -16.08 2.27 -10.94
CA ARG A 175 -16.19 3.73 -10.80
C ARG A 175 -17.22 4.14 -9.73
N LEU A 176 -17.09 3.58 -8.53
CA LEU A 176 -18.04 3.75 -7.43
C LEU A 176 -17.65 4.88 -6.46
N LEU A 177 -16.38 5.28 -6.49
CA LEU A 177 -15.79 6.32 -5.65
C LEU A 177 -14.98 7.29 -6.52
N PHE A 178 -15.19 8.58 -6.32
CA PHE A 178 -14.37 9.64 -6.93
C PHE A 178 -13.87 10.58 -5.83
N ILE A 179 -12.61 11.00 -5.91
CA ILE A 179 -11.99 11.98 -5.01
C ILE A 179 -11.47 13.13 -5.86
N ILE A 180 -11.79 14.36 -5.48
CA ILE A 180 -11.51 15.56 -6.26
C ILE A 180 -10.91 16.63 -5.31
N PRO A 181 -9.70 17.17 -5.56
CA PRO A 181 -8.77 16.74 -6.60
C PRO A 181 -8.33 15.28 -6.39
N LYS A 182 -7.98 14.60 -7.47
CA LYS A 182 -7.63 13.18 -7.45
C LYS A 182 -6.25 12.99 -6.81
N PRO A 183 -6.11 12.21 -5.72
CA PRO A 183 -4.81 11.95 -5.12
C PRO A 183 -3.92 11.10 -6.03
N ASN A 184 -2.60 11.31 -5.99
CA ASN A 184 -1.63 10.55 -6.80
C ASN A 184 -1.78 9.03 -6.61
N ILE A 185 -2.03 8.56 -5.38
CA ILE A 185 -2.26 7.14 -5.10
C ILE A 185 -3.47 6.58 -5.85
N ILE A 186 -4.57 7.35 -5.96
CA ILE A 186 -5.76 6.91 -6.70
C ILE A 186 -5.47 6.92 -8.19
N ASN A 187 -4.75 7.93 -8.69
CA ASN A 187 -4.34 7.97 -10.09
C ASN A 187 -3.47 6.76 -10.46
N PHE A 188 -2.44 6.50 -9.65
CA PHE A 188 -1.57 5.34 -9.79
C PHE A 188 -2.36 4.02 -9.76
N LEU A 189 -3.27 3.83 -8.81
CA LEU A 189 -4.06 2.59 -8.71
C LEU A 189 -5.00 2.40 -9.92
N GLU A 190 -5.62 3.46 -10.42
CA GLU A 190 -6.45 3.41 -11.63
C GLU A 190 -5.64 3.00 -12.86
N GLU A 191 -4.53 3.69 -13.12
CA GLU A 191 -3.65 3.39 -14.24
C GLU A 191 -3.05 1.98 -14.11
N PHE A 192 -2.67 1.57 -12.89
CA PHE A 192 -2.13 0.25 -12.61
C PHE A 192 -3.16 -0.84 -12.90
N LEU A 193 -4.40 -0.69 -12.42
CA LEU A 193 -5.46 -1.66 -12.67
C LEU A 193 -5.86 -1.72 -14.15
N GLN A 194 -5.83 -0.59 -14.86
CA GLN A 194 -6.09 -0.56 -16.30
C GLN A 194 -4.98 -1.29 -17.08
N PHE A 195 -3.73 -1.06 -16.72
CA PHE A 195 -2.57 -1.67 -17.37
C PHE A 195 -2.48 -3.18 -17.10
N PHE A 196 -2.77 -3.60 -15.87
CA PHE A 196 -2.79 -5.00 -15.46
C PHE A 196 -4.24 -5.51 -15.42
N ASN A 197 -5.01 -5.34 -16.50
CA ASN A 197 -6.46 -5.54 -16.50
C ASN A 197 -6.90 -6.93 -15.97
N GLU A 198 -6.12 -7.98 -16.24
CA GLU A 198 -6.40 -9.36 -15.80
C GLU A 198 -5.83 -9.71 -14.41
N PHE A 199 -5.10 -8.80 -13.77
CA PHE A 199 -4.53 -9.01 -12.45
C PHE A 199 -5.41 -8.39 -11.37
N HIS A 200 -5.69 -9.19 -10.35
CA HIS A 200 -6.33 -8.73 -9.12
C HIS A 200 -5.28 -8.25 -8.12
N LEU A 201 -5.57 -7.18 -7.38
CA LEU A 201 -4.69 -6.68 -6.32
C LEU A 201 -4.43 -7.75 -5.24
N SER A 202 -5.43 -8.58 -4.97
CA SER A 202 -5.31 -9.73 -4.07
C SER A 202 -4.25 -10.74 -4.52
N GLY A 203 -4.07 -10.91 -5.85
CA GLY A 203 -3.04 -11.77 -6.44
C GLY A 203 -1.62 -11.29 -6.12
N PHE A 204 -1.38 -9.97 -6.18
CA PHE A 204 -0.10 -9.38 -5.77
C PHE A 204 0.21 -9.63 -4.29
N LEU A 205 -0.82 -9.55 -3.42
CA LEU A 205 -0.63 -9.84 -2.00
C LEU A 205 -0.22 -11.30 -1.76
N HIS A 206 -0.75 -12.26 -2.50
CA HIS A 206 -0.37 -13.66 -2.35
C HIS A 206 1.12 -13.91 -2.67
N LEU A 207 1.66 -13.21 -3.68
CA LEU A 207 3.08 -13.34 -4.07
C LEU A 207 4.04 -12.89 -2.95
N PHE A 208 3.76 -11.75 -2.31
CA PHE A 208 4.63 -11.20 -1.27
C PHE A 208 4.24 -11.60 0.16
N GLY A 209 2.99 -12.02 0.34
CA GLY A 209 2.38 -12.24 1.65
C GLY A 209 3.09 -13.34 2.44
N ASN A 210 3.49 -14.44 1.79
CA ASN A 210 4.20 -15.53 2.48
C ASN A 210 5.52 -15.06 3.12
N TYR A 211 6.25 -14.14 2.47
CA TYR A 211 7.51 -13.60 2.97
C TYR A 211 7.31 -12.56 4.07
N LEU A 212 6.30 -11.70 3.93
CA LEU A 212 6.00 -10.62 4.87
C LEU A 212 5.22 -11.06 6.10
N PHE A 213 4.44 -12.14 6.01
CA PHE A 213 3.46 -12.52 7.04
C PHE A 213 3.77 -13.83 7.77
N GLY A 214 4.82 -14.55 7.36
CA GLY A 214 5.21 -15.82 7.98
C GLY A 214 6.07 -15.70 9.25
N LYS A 215 6.42 -14.49 9.71
CA LYS A 215 7.40 -14.27 10.79
C LYS A 215 6.89 -13.28 11.83
N ASN A 216 7.40 -13.44 13.05
CA ASN A 216 7.22 -12.46 14.11
C ASN A 216 8.27 -11.37 13.97
N TYR A 217 7.84 -10.12 13.81
CA TYR A 217 8.75 -8.98 13.71
C TYR A 217 8.18 -7.76 14.41
N LEU A 218 9.10 -6.86 14.72
CA LEU A 218 8.79 -5.54 15.25
C LEU A 218 9.34 -4.51 14.28
N ILE A 219 8.48 -3.62 13.79
CA ILE A 219 8.86 -2.52 12.89
C ILE A 219 8.70 -1.22 13.65
N VAL A 220 9.75 -0.42 13.69
CA VAL A 220 9.79 0.86 14.38
C VAL A 220 9.92 1.94 13.32
N PHE A 221 8.92 2.79 13.21
CA PHE A 221 8.96 3.97 12.36
C PHE A 221 9.33 5.16 13.24
N TYR A 222 10.47 5.78 12.96
CA TYR A 222 10.92 6.95 13.70
C TYR A 222 10.94 8.20 12.81
N SER A 223 10.44 9.30 13.36
CA SER A 223 10.54 10.65 12.79
C SER A 223 10.56 11.69 13.92
N LYS A 224 10.87 12.94 13.58
CA LYS A 224 10.84 14.04 14.55
C LYS A 224 9.42 14.39 15.02
N ARG A 225 8.40 14.15 14.18
CA ARG A 225 7.01 14.60 14.40
C ARG A 225 6.13 13.51 15.01
N PHE A 226 6.27 12.29 14.53
CA PHE A 226 5.45 11.15 14.92
C PHE A 226 6.26 9.86 14.78
N SER A 227 6.34 9.07 15.84
CA SER A 227 7.04 7.79 15.83
C SER A 227 6.13 6.72 16.43
N PHE A 228 6.19 5.51 15.90
CA PHE A 228 5.34 4.41 16.35
C PHE A 228 6.00 3.05 16.10
N ILE A 229 5.55 2.06 16.85
CA ILE A 229 6.03 0.69 16.78
C ILE A 229 4.88 -0.22 16.36
N VAL A 230 5.10 -1.03 15.33
CA VAL A 230 4.19 -2.05 14.85
C VAL A 230 4.76 -3.43 15.20
N GLU A 231 4.05 -4.14 16.05
CA GLU A 231 4.33 -5.55 16.36
C GLU A 231 3.44 -6.43 15.49
N VAL A 232 4.05 -7.36 14.76
CA VAL A 232 3.34 -8.37 13.99
C VAL A 232 3.68 -9.74 14.57
N ASN A 233 2.64 -10.43 15.04
CA ASN A 233 2.72 -11.74 15.66
C ASN A 233 1.95 -12.76 14.84
N ASN A 234 2.66 -13.71 14.24
CA ASN A 234 2.08 -14.88 13.63
C ASN A 234 1.78 -15.93 14.69
N SER A 235 0.49 -16.22 14.90
CA SER A 235 0.07 -17.36 15.71
C SER A 235 0.14 -18.63 14.85
N ASN A 236 1.25 -19.38 14.96
CA ASN A 236 1.53 -20.62 14.21
C ASN A 236 0.54 -21.78 14.44
N LYS A 237 -0.65 -21.54 15.03
CA LYS A 237 -1.60 -22.59 15.41
C LYS A 237 -2.50 -23.08 14.27
N SER A 238 -2.52 -22.41 13.11
CA SER A 238 -3.24 -22.92 11.94
C SER A 238 -2.46 -22.71 10.64
N LYS A 239 -2.75 -23.50 9.59
CA LYS A 239 -2.20 -23.32 8.24
C LYS A 239 -2.63 -22.00 7.58
N LYS A 240 -3.44 -21.17 8.25
CA LYS A 240 -3.78 -19.81 7.85
C LYS A 240 -2.96 -18.83 8.69
N TYR A 241 -2.29 -17.90 8.03
CA TYR A 241 -1.53 -16.83 8.68
C TYR A 241 -2.47 -15.94 9.51
N ASN A 242 -2.62 -16.27 10.79
CA ASN A 242 -3.36 -15.46 11.74
C ASN A 242 -2.38 -14.50 12.42
N ASN A 243 -2.07 -13.42 11.72
CA ASN A 243 -1.27 -12.33 12.24
C ASN A 243 -2.10 -11.43 13.15
N GLU A 244 -1.63 -11.23 14.37
CA GLU A 244 -2.09 -10.19 15.26
C GLU A 244 -1.17 -8.98 15.10
N ILE A 245 -1.75 -7.81 14.84
CA ILE A 245 -1.02 -6.54 14.75
C ILE A 245 -1.33 -5.68 15.97
N LYS A 246 -0.28 -5.23 16.64
CA LYS A 246 -0.35 -4.25 17.74
C LYS A 246 0.48 -3.03 17.41
N ILE A 247 -0.03 -1.87 17.80
CA ILE A 247 0.61 -0.58 17.58
C ILE A 247 0.88 0.05 18.94
N TYR A 248 2.10 0.58 19.13
CA TYR A 248 2.53 1.21 20.36
C TYR A 248 3.15 2.58 20.10
N HIS A 249 2.92 3.52 21.02
CA HIS A 249 3.71 4.73 21.09
C HIS A 249 5.05 4.45 21.79
N PRO A 250 6.17 4.97 21.25
CA PRO A 250 7.47 4.80 21.87
C PRO A 250 7.55 5.42 23.26
N GLU A 251 6.84 6.54 23.47
CA GLU A 251 6.82 7.29 24.73
C GLU A 251 6.21 6.49 25.88
N ASP A 252 5.13 5.74 25.62
CA ASP A 252 4.51 4.84 26.60
C ASP A 252 5.47 3.72 27.05
N LEU A 253 6.46 3.44 26.21
CA LEU A 253 7.51 2.48 26.46
C LEU A 253 8.80 3.16 26.95
N GLY A 254 8.79 4.45 27.29
CA GLY A 254 9.98 5.19 27.73
C GLY A 254 11.11 5.22 26.69
N ILE A 255 10.78 5.12 25.40
CA ILE A 255 11.73 5.16 24.30
C ILE A 255 11.73 6.57 23.71
N ASN A 256 12.88 7.24 23.78
CA ASN A 256 13.08 8.55 23.17
C ASN A 256 14.05 8.46 21.98
N PHE A 257 13.63 8.95 20.82
CA PHE A 257 14.41 8.96 19.57
C PHE A 257 15.25 10.22 19.34
N LYS A 258 15.13 11.25 20.20
CA LYS A 258 15.63 12.61 19.92
C LYS A 258 17.16 12.69 19.83
N ASP A 259 17.95 12.00 20.68
CA ASP A 259 19.43 12.12 20.65
C ASP A 259 20.22 10.85 21.06
N THR A 260 19.61 9.67 20.97
CA THR A 260 20.22 8.41 21.43
C THR A 260 20.77 7.55 20.29
N ASP A 261 21.89 6.87 20.57
CA ASP A 261 22.45 5.80 19.72
C ASP A 261 21.36 4.79 19.35
N LYS A 262 21.07 4.67 18.05
CA LYS A 262 20.00 3.80 17.52
C LYS A 262 20.20 2.33 17.92
N ASN A 263 21.44 1.89 18.14
CA ASN A 263 21.71 0.54 18.63
C ASN A 263 21.26 0.36 20.09
N LYS A 264 21.42 1.39 20.94
CA LYS A 264 20.91 1.37 22.32
C LYS A 264 19.39 1.33 22.32
N ILE A 265 18.74 2.10 21.45
CA ILE A 265 17.27 2.05 21.28
C ILE A 265 16.82 0.65 20.89
N LEU A 266 17.44 0.07 19.85
CA LEU A 266 17.11 -1.28 19.40
C LEU A 266 17.30 -2.35 20.49
N LYS A 267 18.36 -2.23 21.30
CA LYS A 267 18.59 -3.11 22.46
C LYS A 267 17.52 -2.94 23.54
N SER A 268 17.14 -1.70 23.86
CA SER A 268 16.03 -1.39 24.78
C SER A 268 14.73 -2.04 24.31
N ILE A 269 14.38 -1.83 23.03
CA ILE A 269 13.19 -2.44 22.42
C ILE A 269 13.27 -3.97 22.47
N HIS A 270 14.43 -4.55 22.16
CA HIS A 270 14.63 -6.00 22.23
C HIS A 270 14.44 -6.54 23.64
N SER A 271 14.95 -5.85 24.66
CA SER A 271 14.80 -6.27 26.05
C SER A 271 13.33 -6.35 26.48
N LYS A 272 12.49 -5.45 25.96
CA LYS A 272 11.06 -5.39 26.28
C LYS A 272 10.24 -6.43 25.52
N PHE A 273 10.40 -6.52 24.20
CA PHE A 273 9.55 -7.36 23.36
C PHE A 273 10.11 -8.76 23.08
N LYS A 274 11.41 -8.99 23.36
CA LYS A 274 12.12 -10.25 23.13
C LYS A 274 11.93 -10.84 21.72
N LYS A 275 11.80 -9.98 20.70
CA LYS A 275 11.63 -10.40 19.29
C LYS A 275 12.96 -10.70 18.62
N SER A 276 12.95 -11.71 17.76
CA SER A 276 14.11 -12.14 16.97
C SER A 276 14.48 -11.16 15.85
N HIS A 277 13.54 -10.36 15.38
CA HIS A 277 13.75 -9.39 14.31
C HIS A 277 13.07 -8.07 14.64
N ILE A 278 13.90 -7.04 14.83
CA ILE A 278 13.46 -5.67 15.04
C ILE A 278 14.07 -4.82 13.93
N PHE A 279 13.23 -4.12 13.19
CA PHE A 279 13.62 -3.20 12.14
C PHE A 279 13.26 -1.79 12.58
N LEU A 280 14.19 -0.86 12.36
CA LEU A 280 13.99 0.55 12.65
C LEU A 280 14.17 1.32 11.36
N PHE A 281 13.15 2.03 10.90
CA PHE A 281 13.14 2.79 9.66
C PHE A 281 12.87 4.26 9.91
N LYS A 282 13.59 5.12 9.19
CA LYS A 282 13.30 6.55 9.13
C LYS A 282 12.03 6.75 8.30
N GLN A 283 10.94 7.16 8.95
CA GLN A 283 9.61 7.23 8.33
C GLN A 283 9.58 8.14 7.10
N GLU A 284 10.24 9.30 7.17
CA GLU A 284 10.33 10.27 6.06
C GLU A 284 10.84 9.61 4.77
N GLN A 285 11.81 8.70 4.87
CA GLN A 285 12.39 8.04 3.69
C GLN A 285 11.44 7.03 3.06
N ILE A 286 10.60 6.38 3.86
CA ILE A 286 9.56 5.47 3.36
C ILE A 286 8.47 6.27 2.66
N LEU A 287 8.05 7.40 3.25
CA LEU A 287 7.05 8.28 2.62
C LEU A 287 7.55 8.84 1.30
N THR A 288 8.81 9.25 1.20
CA THR A 288 9.40 9.67 -0.08
C THR A 288 9.32 8.57 -1.14
N VAL A 289 9.70 7.33 -0.80
CA VAL A 289 9.63 6.21 -1.76
C VAL A 289 8.20 5.91 -2.19
N LEU A 290 7.22 5.99 -1.27
CA LEU A 290 5.82 5.78 -1.58
C LEU A 290 5.26 6.89 -2.49
N ASN A 291 5.58 8.16 -2.21
CA ASN A 291 5.13 9.27 -3.04
C ASN A 291 5.73 9.19 -4.44
N GLU A 292 7.02 8.88 -4.56
CA GLU A 292 7.65 8.64 -5.86
C GLU A 292 7.01 7.46 -6.61
N LEU A 293 6.59 6.39 -5.91
CA LEU A 293 5.85 5.28 -6.50
C LEU A 293 4.49 5.75 -7.04
N PHE A 294 3.76 6.58 -6.29
CA PHE A 294 2.44 7.07 -6.69
C PHE A 294 2.51 8.11 -7.83
N GLU A 295 3.67 8.69 -8.08
CA GLU A 295 3.94 9.59 -9.20
C GLU A 295 4.40 8.85 -10.47
N PHE A 296 4.45 7.51 -10.46
CA PHE A 296 4.76 6.75 -11.66
C PHE A 296 3.67 6.89 -12.72
N GLU A 297 4.05 7.44 -13.87
CA GLU A 297 3.26 7.40 -15.09
C GLU A 297 3.27 5.99 -15.69
N ILE A 298 2.11 5.53 -16.14
CA ILE A 298 1.92 4.28 -16.89
C ILE A 298 1.52 4.63 -18.34
N PRO A 299 2.12 4.00 -19.37
CA PRO A 299 3.00 2.81 -19.35
C PRO A 299 4.39 3.08 -18.76
N LEU A 300 4.93 2.04 -18.11
CA LEU A 300 6.15 2.17 -17.34
C LEU A 300 7.38 2.27 -18.27
N ARG A 301 7.92 3.48 -18.40
CA ARG A 301 9.18 3.74 -19.13
C ARG A 301 10.34 3.08 -18.39
N LYS A 302 11.15 2.28 -19.09
CA LYS A 302 12.26 1.54 -18.48
C LYS A 302 13.28 2.44 -17.79
N ASP A 303 13.57 3.63 -18.33
CA ASP A 303 14.49 4.57 -17.68
C ASP A 303 13.97 5.07 -16.32
N LYS A 304 12.65 5.36 -16.21
CA LYS A 304 12.01 5.75 -14.95
C LYS A 304 12.02 4.59 -13.96
N LEU A 305 11.67 3.37 -14.41
CA LEU A 305 11.76 2.15 -13.59
C LEU A 305 13.18 1.89 -13.08
N ARG A 306 14.18 2.06 -13.95
CA ARG A 306 15.60 1.92 -13.59
C ARG A 306 15.97 2.91 -12.49
N LEU A 307 15.65 4.19 -12.66
CA LEU A 307 15.93 5.23 -11.66
C LEU A 307 15.26 4.92 -10.32
N PHE A 308 14.01 4.48 -10.32
CA PHE A 308 13.30 4.11 -9.09
C PHE A 308 13.91 2.87 -8.44
N PHE A 309 14.28 1.85 -9.21
CA PHE A 309 14.97 0.69 -8.68
C PHE A 309 16.34 1.06 -8.07
N GLN A 310 17.09 1.98 -8.70
CA GLN A 310 18.32 2.56 -8.14
C GLN A 310 18.05 3.24 -6.78
N LYS A 311 16.97 4.01 -6.66
CA LYS A 311 16.56 4.66 -5.40
C LYS A 311 16.16 3.66 -4.33
N ILE A 312 15.38 2.61 -4.65
CA ILE A 312 15.05 1.54 -3.72
C ILE A 312 16.33 0.86 -3.21
N LEU A 313 17.25 0.51 -4.10
CA LEU A 313 18.52 -0.11 -3.72
C LEU A 313 19.40 0.82 -2.90
N TYR A 314 19.40 2.11 -3.20
CA TYR A 314 20.08 3.11 -2.38
C TYR A 314 19.53 3.14 -0.95
N GLN A 315 18.20 3.14 -0.81
CA GLN A 315 17.55 3.07 0.50
C GLN A 315 17.89 1.77 1.23
N PHE A 316 17.87 0.62 0.55
CA PHE A 316 18.29 -0.64 1.15
C PHE A 316 19.78 -0.64 1.55
N ARG A 317 20.66 -0.06 0.72
CA ARG A 317 22.09 0.10 0.99
C ARG A 317 22.38 0.97 2.22
N SER A 318 21.53 1.94 2.51
CA SER A 318 21.69 2.92 3.59
C SER A 318 21.47 2.35 5.02
N PHE A 319 21.84 1.08 5.22
CA PHE A 319 21.85 0.44 6.53
C PHE A 319 22.76 1.18 7.51
N GLU A 320 22.26 1.38 8.73
CA GLU A 320 22.81 2.25 9.78
C GLU A 320 22.76 3.75 9.47
N THR A 321 21.99 4.15 8.45
CA THR A 321 21.70 5.55 8.14
C THR A 321 20.19 5.77 8.10
N ASN A 322 19.49 5.20 7.11
CA ASN A 322 18.03 5.34 7.00
C ASN A 322 17.27 4.19 7.67
N TRP A 323 17.93 3.04 7.85
CA TRP A 323 17.33 1.91 8.56
C TRP A 323 18.36 1.08 9.34
N PHE A 324 17.89 0.43 10.40
CA PHE A 324 18.70 -0.39 11.30
C PHE A 324 17.97 -1.70 11.60
N LYS A 325 18.72 -2.70 12.06
CA LYS A 325 18.16 -4.01 12.42
C LYS A 325 18.82 -4.56 13.68
N TYR A 326 18.01 -5.16 14.54
CA TYR A 326 18.47 -5.98 15.67
C TYR A 326 17.88 -7.40 15.61
N PRO A 327 18.70 -8.45 15.82
CA PRO A 327 20.14 -8.41 15.92
C PRO A 327 20.76 -7.97 14.58
N ARG A 328 21.97 -7.40 14.65
CA ARG A 328 22.68 -6.94 13.46
C ARG A 328 22.84 -8.12 12.47
N PRO A 329 22.62 -7.92 11.16
CA PRO A 329 22.74 -9.02 10.21
C PRO A 329 24.12 -9.66 10.29
N LYS A 330 24.17 -11.00 10.23
CA LYS A 330 25.39 -11.80 10.36
C LYS A 330 26.51 -11.38 9.39
N ILE A 331 26.15 -10.85 8.22
CA ILE A 331 27.09 -10.34 7.20
C ILE A 331 27.92 -9.13 7.66
N TYR A 332 27.54 -8.48 8.75
CA TYR A 332 28.28 -7.38 9.36
C TYR A 332 29.25 -7.83 10.46
N GLY A 333 29.29 -9.12 10.81
CA GLY A 333 30.23 -9.66 11.80
C GLY A 333 31.66 -9.66 11.26
N THR A 334 32.62 -9.16 12.04
CA THR A 334 34.03 -9.02 11.64
C THR A 334 34.64 -10.33 11.17
N LEU A 335 34.49 -11.41 11.94
CA LEU A 335 35.03 -12.73 11.60
C LEU A 335 34.40 -13.29 10.31
N ARG A 336 33.08 -13.20 10.17
CA ARG A 336 32.39 -13.67 8.95
C ARG A 336 32.83 -12.87 7.73
N ARG A 337 32.98 -11.55 7.84
CA ARG A 337 33.51 -10.72 6.76
C ARG A 337 34.93 -11.11 6.39
N PHE A 338 35.78 -11.36 7.37
CA PHE A 338 37.13 -11.83 7.15
C PHE A 338 37.13 -13.16 6.38
N LEU A 339 36.36 -14.16 6.83
CA LEU A 339 36.27 -15.47 6.17
C LEU A 339 35.71 -15.38 4.75
N ILE A 340 34.64 -14.59 4.55
CA ILE A 340 34.03 -14.39 3.22
C ILE A 340 35.03 -13.69 2.28
N ARG A 341 35.80 -12.71 2.79
CA ARG A 341 36.86 -12.03 2.01
C ARG A 341 38.04 -12.94 1.71
N LEU A 342 38.41 -13.82 2.64
CA LEU A 342 39.45 -14.82 2.44
C LEU A 342 39.09 -15.77 1.29
N LEU A 343 37.80 -16.09 1.14
CA LEU A 343 37.25 -16.84 0.01
C LEU A 343 37.03 -15.98 -1.25
N GLY A 344 37.54 -14.74 -1.30
CA GLY A 344 37.46 -13.85 -2.46
C GLY A 344 36.14 -13.07 -2.60
N PHE A 345 35.17 -13.24 -1.70
CA PHE A 345 33.89 -12.54 -1.78
C PHE A 345 33.89 -11.25 -0.95
N ASN A 346 33.48 -10.11 -1.52
CA ASN A 346 33.36 -8.85 -0.78
C ASN A 346 31.90 -8.44 -0.58
N TYR A 347 31.16 -9.22 0.22
CA TYR A 347 29.78 -8.88 0.54
C TYR A 347 29.70 -7.76 1.58
N ASN A 348 29.46 -6.54 1.11
CA ASN A 348 29.09 -5.42 1.98
C ASN A 348 27.87 -4.72 1.38
N LEU A 349 26.73 -4.78 2.08
CA LEU A 349 25.52 -4.08 1.67
C LEU A 349 25.76 -2.56 1.50
N LYS A 350 26.67 -1.96 2.30
CA LYS A 350 27.09 -0.54 2.12
C LYS A 350 27.90 -0.30 0.84
N LYS A 351 28.36 -1.35 0.16
CA LYS A 351 29.05 -1.31 -1.14
C LYS A 351 28.21 -1.94 -2.27
N LEU A 352 26.95 -2.28 -2.00
CA LEU A 352 26.04 -2.77 -3.04
C LEU A 352 25.92 -1.69 -4.12
N SER A 353 26.23 -2.05 -5.36
CA SER A 353 26.22 -1.10 -6.46
C SER A 353 24.78 -0.81 -6.86
N HIS A 354 24.19 0.20 -6.23
CA HIS A 354 22.88 0.71 -6.61
C HIS A 354 22.85 1.29 -8.03
N TRP A 355 24.00 1.56 -8.66
CA TRP A 355 24.08 1.92 -10.09
C TRP A 355 24.16 0.68 -10.98
N ALA A 356 25.13 -0.20 -10.72
CA ALA A 356 25.45 -1.30 -11.61
C ALA A 356 24.43 -2.45 -11.54
N ILE A 357 23.76 -2.69 -10.41
CA ILE A 357 22.76 -3.77 -10.31
C ILE A 357 21.53 -3.46 -11.16
N PRO A 358 20.90 -2.27 -11.05
CA PRO A 358 19.83 -1.89 -11.97
C PRO A 358 20.33 -1.83 -13.41
N GLU A 359 21.51 -1.25 -13.64
CA GLU A 359 22.07 -1.17 -14.99
C GLU A 359 22.27 -2.55 -15.61
N LEU A 360 22.74 -3.56 -14.86
CA LEU A 360 22.88 -4.93 -15.33
C LEU A 360 21.52 -5.58 -15.63
N PHE A 361 20.53 -5.39 -14.75
CA PHE A 361 19.18 -5.94 -14.95
C PHE A 361 18.51 -5.35 -16.19
N PHE A 362 18.59 -4.02 -16.37
CA PHE A 362 17.99 -3.33 -17.51
C PHE A 362 18.86 -3.39 -18.79
N LYS A 363 20.15 -3.75 -18.71
CA LYS A 363 20.98 -4.06 -19.88
C LYS A 363 20.65 -5.40 -20.52
N LEU A 364 19.83 -6.24 -19.89
CA LEU A 364 19.29 -7.44 -20.53
C LEU A 364 18.50 -7.12 -21.81
N ASP A 365 18.04 -5.88 -21.97
CA ASP A 365 17.43 -5.38 -23.20
C ASP A 365 18.32 -5.48 -24.44
N LEU A 366 19.66 -5.50 -24.28
CA LEU A 366 20.59 -5.76 -25.38
C LEU A 366 20.35 -7.12 -26.04
N PHE A 367 19.75 -8.07 -25.31
CA PHE A 367 19.41 -9.41 -25.81
C PHE A 367 17.99 -9.50 -26.36
N PHE A 368 17.11 -8.55 -26.05
CA PHE A 368 15.68 -8.64 -26.39
C PHE A 368 15.20 -7.59 -27.41
N GLY A 369 15.99 -6.55 -27.69
CA GLY A 369 15.60 -5.48 -28.61
C GLY A 369 14.63 -4.46 -28.00
N MET A 370 14.38 -3.35 -28.71
CA MET A 370 13.49 -2.26 -28.24
C MET A 370 12.01 -2.67 -28.19
N ASN A 371 11.63 -3.61 -29.06
CA ASN A 371 10.31 -4.25 -29.08
C ASN A 371 10.50 -5.71 -28.71
N ASN A 372 9.89 -6.14 -27.61
CA ASN A 372 10.08 -7.49 -27.11
C ASN A 372 8.85 -8.04 -26.40
N ARG A 373 8.76 -9.36 -26.39
CA ARG A 373 7.76 -10.14 -25.66
C ARG A 373 8.51 -11.12 -24.76
N ILE A 374 8.35 -10.96 -23.44
CA ILE A 374 9.00 -11.79 -22.43
C ILE A 374 7.91 -12.46 -21.61
N ILE A 375 8.03 -13.77 -21.44
CA ILE A 375 7.14 -14.53 -20.57
C ILE A 375 7.86 -14.83 -19.26
N ILE A 376 7.22 -14.51 -18.14
CA ILE A 376 7.67 -14.87 -16.79
C ILE A 376 6.75 -15.95 -16.25
N ILE A 377 7.31 -17.10 -15.90
CA ILE A 377 6.60 -18.23 -15.32
C ILE A 377 7.08 -18.41 -13.89
N ILE A 378 6.20 -18.18 -12.93
CA ILE A 378 6.46 -18.38 -11.51
C ILE A 378 5.89 -19.74 -11.12
N THR A 379 6.77 -20.64 -10.65
CA THR A 379 6.47 -22.01 -10.23
C THR A 379 6.67 -22.14 -8.72
N ASP A 380 5.79 -22.88 -8.02
CA ASP A 380 5.91 -23.13 -6.57
C ASP A 380 6.55 -24.51 -6.37
N PHE A 381 7.82 -24.57 -5.98
CA PHE A 381 8.56 -25.83 -5.92
C PHE A 381 8.25 -26.64 -4.64
N ARG A 382 7.42 -26.11 -3.73
CA ARG A 382 7.16 -26.72 -2.42
C ARG A 382 5.81 -27.43 -2.35
N ARG A 383 5.78 -28.73 -2.68
CA ARG A 383 4.89 -29.70 -2.01
C ARG A 383 5.33 -31.15 -2.24
N ASN A 384 5.79 -31.78 -1.16
CA ASN A 384 5.97 -33.23 -1.08
C ASN A 384 4.69 -33.96 -1.51
N GLY A 385 4.75 -34.66 -2.64
CA GLY A 385 3.89 -35.82 -2.96
C GLY A 385 2.48 -35.57 -3.49
N LYS A 386 2.09 -34.34 -3.86
CA LYS A 386 0.83 -34.09 -4.61
C LYS A 386 1.08 -33.03 -5.69
N SER A 387 0.78 -33.40 -6.94
CA SER A 387 0.84 -32.59 -8.20
C SER A 387 1.68 -31.31 -8.11
N GLU A 388 2.91 -31.39 -8.62
CA GLU A 388 3.94 -30.34 -8.62
C GLU A 388 3.55 -28.97 -9.26
N TYR A 389 2.34 -28.76 -9.78
CA TYR A 389 2.08 -27.65 -10.72
C TYR A 389 0.73 -26.90 -10.57
N ASP A 390 -0.03 -27.07 -9.48
CA ASP A 390 -1.37 -26.45 -9.36
C ASP A 390 -1.39 -24.91 -9.17
N ASN A 391 -0.22 -24.28 -8.99
CA ASN A 391 -0.09 -22.85 -8.65
C ASN A 391 0.76 -22.03 -9.62
N ASN A 392 1.08 -22.55 -10.81
CA ASN A 392 1.89 -21.79 -11.76
C ASN A 392 1.19 -20.49 -12.21
N ILE A 393 1.95 -19.39 -12.24
CA ILE A 393 1.48 -18.09 -12.73
C ILE A 393 2.38 -17.71 -13.91
N GLY A 394 1.80 -17.63 -15.10
CA GLY A 394 2.46 -17.11 -16.30
C GLY A 394 2.04 -15.67 -16.56
N ILE A 395 3.01 -14.83 -16.90
CA ILE A 395 2.82 -13.41 -17.20
C ILE A 395 3.53 -13.13 -18.52
N LEU A 396 2.82 -12.59 -19.51
CA LEU A 396 3.44 -12.03 -20.71
C LEU A 396 3.64 -10.53 -20.50
N LEU A 397 4.87 -10.07 -20.69
CA LEU A 397 5.26 -8.67 -20.74
C LEU A 397 5.61 -8.30 -22.18
N GLU A 398 4.95 -7.28 -22.70
CA GLU A 398 5.28 -6.71 -24.01
C GLU A 398 5.90 -5.33 -23.81
N SER A 399 7.06 -5.12 -24.41
CA SER A 399 7.70 -3.81 -24.47
C SER A 399 7.71 -3.30 -25.90
N GLU A 400 7.48 -2.00 -26.06
CA GLU A 400 7.69 -1.27 -27.30
C GLU A 400 8.47 0.01 -26.99
N ASN A 401 9.48 0.33 -27.82
CA ASN A 401 10.31 1.52 -27.66
C ASN A 401 10.80 1.74 -26.21
N ASN A 402 11.29 0.68 -25.57
CA ASN A 402 11.77 0.68 -24.18
C ASN A 402 10.73 1.08 -23.11
N SER A 403 9.44 0.88 -23.40
CA SER A 403 8.36 1.03 -22.43
C SER A 403 7.58 -0.27 -22.36
N ILE A 404 7.22 -0.72 -21.16
CA ILE A 404 6.34 -1.88 -21.02
C ILE A 404 4.93 -1.40 -21.37
N VAL A 405 4.40 -1.86 -22.50
CA VAL A 405 3.12 -1.39 -23.04
C VAL A 405 1.96 -2.31 -22.70
N ASN A 406 2.24 -3.59 -22.43
CA ASN A 406 1.22 -4.55 -22.06
C ASN A 406 1.76 -5.55 -21.03
N CYS A 407 0.90 -5.95 -20.09
CA CYS A 407 1.15 -7.03 -19.18
C CYS A 407 -0.13 -7.87 -19.03
N GLN A 408 -0.11 -9.09 -19.55
CA GLN A 408 -1.26 -9.99 -19.53
C GLN A 408 -0.93 -11.30 -18.82
N ARG A 409 -1.96 -11.93 -18.24
CA ARG A 409 -1.80 -13.20 -17.57
C ARG A 409 -1.97 -14.32 -18.61
N ILE A 410 -1.05 -15.27 -18.60
CA ILE A 410 -1.16 -16.45 -19.46
C ILE A 410 -2.11 -17.44 -18.79
N SER A 411 -3.05 -17.97 -19.56
CA SER A 411 -4.01 -18.94 -19.04
C SER A 411 -3.30 -20.23 -18.61
N ARG A 412 -3.90 -20.93 -17.65
CA ARG A 412 -3.35 -22.22 -17.19
C ARG A 412 -3.35 -23.29 -18.28
N GLU A 413 -4.31 -23.22 -19.19
CA GLU A 413 -4.42 -24.13 -20.33
C GLU A 413 -3.22 -23.95 -21.26
N ASP A 414 -2.80 -22.71 -21.48
CA ASP A 414 -1.68 -22.37 -22.36
C ASP A 414 -0.31 -22.71 -21.74
N LEU A 415 -0.18 -22.69 -20.41
CA LEU A 415 1.07 -23.04 -19.72
C LEU A 415 1.34 -24.54 -19.65
N GLY A 416 0.33 -25.39 -19.91
CA GLY A 416 0.46 -26.84 -19.80
C GLY A 416 0.65 -27.35 -18.36
N LYS A 417 0.56 -28.68 -18.18
CA LYS A 417 0.57 -29.34 -16.85
C LYS A 417 1.95 -29.89 -16.42
N GLN A 418 2.97 -29.88 -17.29
CA GLN A 418 4.28 -30.47 -17.04
C GLN A 418 5.39 -29.58 -17.62
N PHE A 419 6.47 -29.37 -16.86
CA PHE A 419 7.65 -28.58 -17.26
C PHE A 419 8.94 -29.40 -17.10
N ASN A 420 9.23 -30.27 -18.08
CA ASN A 420 10.57 -30.83 -18.29
C ASN A 420 11.38 -29.92 -19.24
N LYS A 421 12.72 -30.02 -19.21
CA LYS A 421 13.61 -29.20 -20.07
C LYS A 421 13.25 -29.27 -21.57
N ASP A 422 12.89 -30.46 -22.06
CA ASP A 422 12.49 -30.68 -23.46
C ASP A 422 11.11 -30.06 -23.80
N GLN A 423 10.34 -29.62 -22.80
CA GLN A 423 9.04 -28.97 -22.97
C GLN A 423 9.13 -27.44 -23.01
N LEU A 424 10.29 -26.83 -22.71
CA LEU A 424 10.45 -25.36 -22.81
C LEU A 424 10.45 -24.87 -24.25
N GLU A 425 11.06 -25.61 -25.18
CA GLU A 425 10.99 -25.28 -26.62
C GLU A 425 9.57 -25.47 -27.16
N TYR A 426 8.90 -26.56 -26.75
CA TYR A 426 7.50 -26.79 -27.09
C TYR A 426 6.58 -25.68 -26.56
N LEU A 427 6.76 -25.29 -25.30
CA LEU A 427 6.01 -24.20 -24.68
C LEU A 427 6.34 -22.85 -25.32
N HIS A 428 7.61 -22.61 -25.68
CA HIS A 428 8.03 -21.42 -26.42
C HIS A 428 7.33 -21.32 -27.78
N ASN A 429 7.30 -22.42 -28.53
CA ASN A 429 6.64 -22.47 -29.84
C ASN A 429 5.12 -22.25 -29.70
N ASN A 430 4.46 -23.00 -28.81
CA ASN A 430 3.01 -22.86 -28.58
C ASN A 430 2.61 -21.45 -28.14
N LEU A 431 3.35 -20.88 -27.18
CA LEU A 431 3.07 -19.52 -26.71
C LEU A 431 3.42 -18.50 -27.80
N SER A 432 4.43 -18.75 -28.63
CA SER A 432 4.80 -17.87 -29.73
C SER A 432 3.77 -17.89 -30.86
N GLU A 433 3.10 -19.01 -31.10
CA GLU A 433 1.98 -19.09 -32.03
C GLU A 433 0.79 -18.26 -31.54
N LYS A 434 0.48 -18.35 -30.25
CA LYS A 434 -0.70 -17.69 -29.67
C LYS A 434 -0.51 -16.20 -29.40
N TYR A 435 0.67 -15.83 -28.90
CA TYR A 435 0.99 -14.48 -28.43
C TYR A 435 1.99 -13.75 -29.34
N GLY A 436 2.30 -14.33 -30.50
CA GLY A 436 3.36 -13.91 -31.42
C GLY A 436 4.77 -14.11 -30.84
N TYR A 437 5.80 -13.83 -31.64
CA TYR A 437 7.18 -14.21 -31.32
C TYR A 437 7.63 -13.77 -29.92
N ILE A 438 8.01 -14.73 -29.08
CA ILE A 438 8.51 -14.50 -27.72
C ILE A 438 10.03 -14.46 -27.73
N ASN A 439 10.62 -13.38 -27.22
CA ASN A 439 12.07 -13.24 -27.16
C ASN A 439 12.68 -14.06 -26.02
N ALA A 440 11.97 -14.24 -24.90
CA ALA A 440 12.44 -15.05 -23.79
C ALA A 440 11.30 -15.61 -22.92
N ILE A 441 11.59 -16.78 -22.33
CA ILE A 441 10.83 -17.32 -21.20
C ILE A 441 11.76 -17.36 -19.99
N ILE A 442 11.36 -16.67 -18.92
CA ILE A 442 12.05 -16.65 -17.63
C ILE A 442 11.23 -17.49 -16.65
N LYS A 443 11.81 -18.59 -16.18
CA LYS A 443 11.22 -19.41 -15.12
C LYS A 443 11.79 -18.99 -13.76
N ILE A 444 10.91 -18.73 -12.79
CA ILE A 444 11.25 -18.39 -11.41
C ILE A 444 10.66 -19.44 -10.49
N ASP A 445 11.51 -20.31 -9.94
CA ASP A 445 11.13 -21.32 -8.95
C ASP A 445 11.12 -20.68 -7.54
N ASN A 446 9.98 -20.77 -6.84
CA ASN A 446 9.72 -20.17 -5.51
C ASN A 446 9.74 -21.21 -4.38
#